data_AF-A0A7W0JAI1-F1
#
_entry.id   AF-A0A7W0JAI1-F1
#
_cell.length_a   1.000
_cell.length_b   1.000
_cell.length_c   1.000
_cell.angle_alpha   90.00
_cell.angle_beta   90.00
_cell.angle_gamma   90.00
#
_symmetry.space_group_name_H-M   'P 1'
#
loop_
_entity.id
_entity.type
_entity.pdbx_description
1 polymer ?
#
loop_
_entity_poly.entity_id
_entity_poly.type
_entity_poly.pdbx_seq_one_letter_code
_entity_poly.pdbx_strand_id
1 'polypeptide(L)'
;MSRADAFHAFYRESRARLLVQVYAYAGDTELAQRALADAYVDAGHHWRKLVDSPGKDAWMRERAFRATGRVQNRARKPWYVRAQRTADEHRRMLQELQALAPADRTLLIVHLLAGLDLPSAAREAGITADAAAVSLRTSLEGLAAAGVVSTTFELRDRLAGLPHDLADEPVDRASWLRREGDRRRRANVVLAGLLSLAVVIGAGALTAARPQVPAPPETRQPTATAPPSKVAPAPAPAPDFDTSLLAPLTDVRRVVVPNPWRVRHTSADFGVAQPYDECVPAVPSDDRAEHFWVREFAAGRGRRATTATEALEVSRSADAAGRNRDRLVKMLTGCAAPHHQITGFHRLRGVGDGGNLVTMRYADRGVIHTRQVSIAQTGKAVLVWVVDAPTAEPVGGARLVSLTGLSAARLCELAVGRCGHRPYTAVAVPPPPVDRARGFLTTVDMPVFEGLRAPWVATAPNAARTNPAATECDRADFAGAGAKDLRARSLVVPAATKLATIFGMTETVGSFGSVGKAESFLTGVDSVVRRCDRQLSLSVESNVPIRVERGRGRIYEVALALSKTQTITFRIALVRIGTMVAQVTFTPTARFDLTAPEYEALIQRAALRVSQH
;
A
#
# COMPACT_ATOMS: atom_id res chain seq x y z
N MET A 1 -30.92 -11.92 12.21
CA MET A 1 -29.62 -11.54 11.63
C MET A 1 -29.64 -11.85 10.14
N SER A 2 -29.19 -10.95 9.26
CA SER A 2 -29.18 -11.26 7.82
C SER A 2 -28.12 -12.32 7.50
N ARG A 3 -28.24 -13.02 6.36
CA ARG A 3 -27.20 -13.99 5.92
C ARG A 3 -25.83 -13.33 5.75
N ALA A 4 -25.80 -12.07 5.33
CA ALA A 4 -24.56 -11.31 5.20
C ALA A 4 -23.96 -11.02 6.59
N ASP A 5 -24.78 -10.61 7.55
CA ASP A 5 -24.33 -10.35 8.92
C ASP A 5 -23.85 -11.62 9.61
N ALA A 6 -24.52 -12.75 9.37
CA ALA A 6 -24.10 -14.06 9.87
C ALA A 6 -22.71 -14.46 9.33
N PHE A 7 -22.44 -14.21 8.05
CA PHE A 7 -21.10 -14.45 7.48
C PHE A 7 -20.06 -13.52 8.12
N HIS A 8 -20.39 -12.24 8.30
CA HIS A 8 -19.47 -11.28 8.91
C HIS A 8 -19.18 -11.62 10.38
N ALA A 9 -20.19 -12.05 11.13
CA ALA A 9 -20.03 -12.52 12.51
C ALA A 9 -19.10 -13.74 12.56
N PHE A 10 -19.40 -14.77 11.75
CA PHE A 10 -18.56 -15.96 11.66
C PHE A 10 -17.11 -15.64 11.28
N TYR A 11 -16.90 -14.76 10.29
CA TYR A 11 -15.55 -14.32 9.91
C TYR A 11 -14.80 -13.69 11.08
N ARG A 12 -15.42 -12.74 11.80
CA ARG A 12 -14.80 -12.06 12.94
C ARG A 12 -14.45 -13.04 14.07
N GLU A 13 -15.33 -14.00 14.34
CA GLU A 13 -15.18 -14.96 15.43
C GLU A 13 -14.20 -16.10 15.14
N SER A 14 -14.08 -16.53 13.88
CA SER A 14 -13.32 -17.73 13.51
C SER A 14 -11.98 -17.43 12.85
N ARG A 15 -11.79 -16.26 12.22
CA ARG A 15 -10.60 -15.92 11.44
C ARG A 15 -9.30 -16.09 12.21
N ALA A 16 -9.15 -15.49 13.38
CA ALA A 16 -7.90 -15.53 14.13
C ALA A 16 -7.52 -16.98 14.48
N ARG A 17 -8.45 -17.72 15.08
CA ARG A 17 -8.28 -19.14 15.43
C ARG A 17 -7.96 -20.01 14.21
N LEU A 18 -8.71 -19.87 13.12
CA LEU A 18 -8.50 -20.64 11.89
C LEU A 18 -7.16 -20.28 11.23
N LEU A 19 -6.72 -19.02 11.28
CA LEU A 19 -5.44 -18.60 10.71
C LEU A 19 -4.26 -19.27 11.40
N VAL A 20 -4.28 -19.38 12.73
CA VAL A 20 -3.24 -20.07 13.50
C VAL A 20 -3.19 -21.55 13.10
N GLN A 21 -4.34 -22.20 12.93
CA GLN A 21 -4.42 -23.60 12.49
C GLN A 21 -3.89 -23.80 11.07
N VAL A 22 -4.21 -22.90 10.14
CA VAL A 22 -3.70 -22.94 8.76
C VAL A 22 -2.22 -22.60 8.72
N TYR A 23 -1.74 -21.72 9.61
CA TYR A 23 -0.32 -21.40 9.74
C TYR A 23 0.48 -22.60 10.26
N ALA A 24 0.00 -23.30 11.29
CA ALA A 24 0.61 -24.54 11.74
C ALA A 24 0.68 -25.59 10.61
N TYR A 25 -0.34 -25.64 9.74
CA TYR A 25 -0.37 -26.58 8.61
C TYR A 25 0.57 -26.17 7.46
N ALA A 26 0.60 -24.87 7.13
CA ALA A 26 1.33 -24.32 5.99
C ALA A 26 2.80 -23.98 6.29
N GLY A 27 3.11 -23.68 7.56
CA GLY A 27 4.35 -23.12 8.12
C GLY A 27 4.92 -21.86 7.45
N ASP A 28 4.07 -21.14 6.72
CA ASP A 28 4.37 -19.84 6.10
C ASP A 28 3.14 -18.92 6.28
N THR A 29 3.38 -17.73 6.83
CA THR A 29 2.33 -16.78 7.22
C THR A 29 1.55 -16.27 6.01
N GLU A 30 2.24 -15.98 4.91
CA GLU A 30 1.63 -15.45 3.69
C GLU A 30 0.80 -16.55 2.98
N LEU A 31 1.34 -17.77 2.93
CA LEU A 31 0.64 -18.93 2.40
C LEU A 31 -0.63 -19.22 3.21
N ALA A 32 -0.56 -19.14 4.54
CA ALA A 32 -1.68 -19.38 5.43
C ALA A 32 -2.78 -18.32 5.26
N GLN A 33 -2.42 -17.04 5.22
CA GLN A 33 -3.36 -15.94 4.97
C GLN A 33 -4.09 -16.09 3.63
N ARG A 34 -3.35 -16.41 2.56
CA ARG A 34 -3.91 -16.63 1.22
C ARG A 34 -4.84 -17.85 1.18
N ALA A 35 -4.41 -18.98 1.74
CA ALA A 35 -5.21 -20.20 1.77
C ALA A 35 -6.50 -20.04 2.58
N LEU A 36 -6.44 -19.33 3.72
CA LEU A 36 -7.63 -19.04 4.52
C LEU A 36 -8.57 -18.05 3.81
N ALA A 37 -8.03 -17.03 3.13
CA ALA A 37 -8.85 -16.12 2.33
C ALA A 37 -9.59 -16.88 1.21
N ASP A 38 -8.91 -17.78 0.48
CA ASP A 38 -9.52 -18.64 -0.53
C ASP A 38 -10.64 -19.52 0.06
N ALA A 39 -10.45 -20.05 1.27
CA ALA A 39 -11.48 -20.82 1.99
C ALA A 39 -12.70 -19.97 2.33
N TYR A 40 -12.52 -18.72 2.77
CA TYR A 40 -13.64 -17.81 3.03
C TYR A 40 -14.38 -17.36 1.77
N VAL A 41 -13.68 -17.20 0.65
CA VAL A 41 -14.33 -16.96 -0.66
C VAL A 41 -15.21 -18.16 -1.03
N ASP A 42 -14.70 -19.38 -0.85
CA ASP A 42 -15.49 -20.59 -1.10
C ASP A 42 -16.65 -20.75 -0.09
N ALA A 43 -16.45 -20.33 1.15
CA ALA A 43 -17.51 -20.27 2.16
C ALA A 43 -18.60 -19.29 1.75
N GLY A 44 -18.24 -18.13 1.19
CA GLY A 44 -19.20 -17.15 0.64
C GLY A 44 -20.08 -17.77 -0.44
N HIS A 45 -19.48 -18.52 -1.37
CA HIS A 45 -20.18 -19.27 -2.41
C HIS A 45 -21.20 -20.27 -1.85
N HIS A 46 -20.84 -20.96 -0.76
CA HIS A 46 -21.64 -22.01 -0.13
C HIS A 46 -22.43 -21.54 1.10
N TRP A 47 -22.43 -20.23 1.42
CA TRP A 47 -22.83 -19.75 2.73
C TRP A 47 -24.26 -20.12 3.10
N ARG A 48 -25.15 -20.16 2.11
CA ARG A 48 -26.55 -20.58 2.29
C ARG A 48 -26.68 -21.98 2.91
N LYS A 49 -25.76 -22.90 2.61
CA LYS A 49 -25.76 -24.25 3.17
C LYS A 49 -24.91 -24.35 4.45
N LEU A 50 -23.93 -23.46 4.58
CA LEU A 50 -22.93 -23.51 5.63
C LEU A 50 -23.41 -22.82 6.91
N VAL A 51 -24.20 -21.75 6.80
CA VAL A 51 -24.61 -20.87 7.92
C VAL A 51 -25.17 -21.60 9.14
N ASP A 52 -25.95 -22.67 8.94
CA ASP A 52 -26.58 -23.45 10.02
C ASP A 52 -25.88 -24.78 10.30
N SER A 53 -24.79 -25.10 9.59
CA SER A 53 -24.08 -26.36 9.76
C SER A 53 -23.32 -26.40 11.10
N PRO A 54 -23.39 -27.48 11.89
CA PRO A 54 -22.54 -27.63 13.08
C PRO A 54 -21.06 -27.86 12.70
N GLY A 55 -20.78 -28.35 11.49
CA GLY A 55 -19.42 -28.64 11.00
C GLY A 55 -18.73 -27.49 10.26
N LYS A 56 -19.13 -26.24 10.52
CA LYS A 56 -18.60 -25.05 9.81
C LYS A 56 -17.07 -24.93 9.87
N ASP A 57 -16.52 -25.11 11.06
CA ASP A 57 -15.08 -25.01 11.31
C ASP A 57 -14.29 -26.13 10.62
N ALA A 58 -14.81 -27.36 10.67
CA ALA A 58 -14.24 -28.52 9.99
C ALA A 58 -14.18 -28.29 8.47
N TRP A 59 -15.29 -27.78 7.90
CA TRP A 59 -15.37 -27.44 6.48
C TRP A 59 -14.35 -26.36 6.10
N MET A 60 -14.21 -25.32 6.93
CA MET A 60 -13.24 -24.23 6.70
C MET A 60 -11.79 -24.74 6.73
N ARG A 61 -11.43 -25.56 7.73
CA ARG A 61 -10.10 -26.19 7.82
C ARG A 61 -9.79 -27.04 6.60
N GLU A 62 -10.70 -27.94 6.23
CA GLU A 62 -10.53 -28.80 5.05
C GLU A 62 -10.25 -27.97 3.79
N ARG A 63 -11.03 -26.90 3.59
CA ARG A 63 -10.86 -26.01 2.43
C ARG A 63 -9.55 -25.25 2.46
N ALA A 64 -9.17 -24.72 3.61
CA ALA A 64 -7.93 -23.97 3.78
C ALA A 64 -6.70 -24.88 3.63
N PHE A 65 -6.68 -26.06 4.27
CA PHE A 65 -5.59 -27.02 4.17
C PHE A 65 -5.39 -27.54 2.74
N ARG A 66 -6.48 -27.77 1.98
CA ARG A 66 -6.37 -28.09 0.55
C ARG A 66 -5.89 -26.92 -0.30
N ALA A 67 -6.25 -25.69 0.07
CA ALA A 67 -5.84 -24.50 -0.65
C ALA A 67 -4.32 -24.26 -0.55
N THR A 68 -3.65 -24.66 0.55
CA THR A 68 -2.19 -24.47 0.69
C THR A 68 -1.41 -25.14 -0.44
N GLY A 69 -1.74 -26.38 -0.83
CA GLY A 69 -1.09 -27.08 -1.94
C GLY A 69 -1.33 -26.40 -3.30
N ARG A 70 -2.54 -25.90 -3.56
CA ARG A 70 -2.85 -25.16 -4.79
C ARG A 70 -2.11 -23.82 -4.86
N VAL A 71 -2.08 -23.09 -3.75
CA VAL A 71 -1.39 -21.79 -3.65
C VAL A 71 0.13 -22.00 -3.78
N GLN A 72 0.66 -23.05 -3.18
CA GLN A 72 2.07 -23.44 -3.30
C GLN A 72 2.48 -23.75 -4.74
N ASN A 73 1.65 -24.49 -5.49
CA ASN A 73 1.91 -24.81 -6.90
C ASN A 73 1.82 -23.57 -7.82
N ARG A 74 0.95 -22.61 -7.49
CA ARG A 74 0.85 -21.32 -8.21
C ARG A 74 2.03 -20.39 -7.91
N ALA A 75 2.62 -20.49 -6.71
CA ALA A 75 3.63 -19.54 -6.24
C ALA A 75 5.01 -19.68 -6.89
N ARG A 76 5.36 -20.80 -7.55
CA ARG A 76 6.62 -21.06 -8.31
C ARG A 76 7.93 -20.49 -7.68
N LYS A 77 8.03 -20.34 -6.36
CA LYS A 77 9.23 -19.82 -5.67
C LYS A 77 9.98 -20.92 -4.93
N PRO A 78 11.32 -20.95 -4.91
CA PRO A 78 12.10 -21.91 -4.13
C PRO A 78 11.82 -21.80 -2.63
N TRP A 79 11.88 -22.93 -1.90
CA TRP A 79 11.53 -23.04 -0.48
C TRP A 79 12.41 -22.18 0.45
N TYR A 80 13.68 -21.96 0.09
CA TYR A 80 14.62 -21.15 0.90
C TYR A 80 14.32 -19.64 0.86
N VAL A 81 13.62 -19.14 -0.16
CA VAL A 81 13.14 -17.74 -0.23
C VAL A 81 11.96 -17.51 0.72
N ARG A 82 11.27 -18.59 1.12
CA ARG A 82 10.13 -18.57 2.05
C ARG A 82 10.58 -18.69 3.52
N ALA A 83 11.63 -19.45 3.78
CA ALA A 83 12.17 -19.68 5.13
C ALA A 83 12.65 -18.40 5.87
N GLN A 84 12.97 -17.32 5.15
CA GLN A 84 13.39 -16.03 5.70
C GLN A 84 12.24 -15.21 6.35
N ARG A 85 10.98 -15.68 6.29
CA ARG A 85 9.79 -14.95 6.75
C ARG A 85 9.09 -15.56 7.97
N THR A 86 9.54 -16.73 8.43
CA THR A 86 9.08 -17.38 9.66
C THR A 86 9.94 -16.90 10.81
N ALA A 87 9.35 -16.57 11.97
CA ALA A 87 10.09 -16.18 13.17
C ALA A 87 11.15 -17.25 13.51
N ASP A 88 12.34 -16.81 13.95
CA ASP A 88 13.47 -17.71 14.23
C ASP A 88 13.10 -18.83 15.23
N GLU A 89 12.22 -18.51 16.18
CA GLU A 89 11.76 -19.38 17.27
C GLU A 89 10.94 -20.59 16.80
N HIS A 90 9.89 -20.38 15.99
CA HIS A 90 8.97 -21.46 15.57
C HIS A 90 9.40 -22.18 14.29
N ARG A 91 10.46 -21.72 13.61
CA ARG A 91 10.86 -22.22 12.28
C ARG A 91 11.10 -23.72 12.25
N ARG A 92 11.87 -24.27 13.19
CA ARG A 92 12.19 -25.70 13.24
C ARG A 92 10.93 -26.54 13.46
N MET A 93 10.06 -26.14 14.38
CA MET A 93 8.80 -26.83 14.64
C MET A 93 7.91 -26.87 13.40
N LEU A 94 7.72 -25.73 12.73
CA LEU A 94 6.88 -25.65 11.53
C LEU A 94 7.46 -26.46 10.35
N GLN A 95 8.78 -26.56 10.24
CA GLN A 95 9.45 -27.41 9.23
C GLN A 95 9.18 -28.90 9.47
N GLU A 96 9.33 -29.37 10.70
CA GLU A 96 9.08 -30.77 11.05
C GLU A 96 7.59 -31.12 10.94
N LEU A 97 6.69 -30.21 11.32
CA LEU A 97 5.25 -30.38 11.07
C LEU A 97 4.94 -30.49 9.57
N GLN A 98 5.62 -29.73 8.70
CA GLN A 98 5.45 -29.83 7.25
C GLN A 98 6.00 -31.12 6.65
N ALA A 99 6.97 -31.77 7.30
CA ALA A 99 7.54 -33.04 6.86
C ALA A 99 6.60 -34.24 7.09
N LEU A 100 5.62 -34.09 8.00
CA LEU A 100 4.59 -35.10 8.23
C LEU A 100 3.68 -35.29 7.02
N ALA A 101 3.11 -36.49 6.90
CA ALA A 101 2.09 -36.74 5.90
C ALA A 101 0.88 -35.80 6.13
N PRO A 102 0.17 -35.36 5.07
CA PRO A 102 -0.94 -34.40 5.21
C PRO A 102 -2.04 -34.84 6.21
N ALA A 103 -2.33 -36.13 6.29
CA ALA A 103 -3.32 -36.68 7.23
C ALA A 103 -2.83 -36.56 8.68
N ASP A 104 -1.59 -36.96 8.96
CA ASP A 104 -0.97 -36.91 10.29
C ASP A 104 -0.80 -35.46 10.79
N ARG A 105 -0.39 -34.56 9.88
CA ARG A 105 -0.31 -33.12 10.17
C ARG A 105 -1.67 -32.55 10.50
N THR A 106 -2.72 -32.92 9.74
CA THR A 106 -4.10 -32.49 10.02
C THR A 106 -4.54 -33.00 11.39
N LEU A 107 -4.34 -34.29 11.66
CA LEU A 107 -4.69 -34.95 12.92
C LEU A 107 -4.09 -34.22 14.13
N LEU A 108 -2.78 -33.95 14.11
CA LEU A 108 -2.08 -33.24 15.18
C LEU A 108 -2.65 -31.84 15.42
N ILE A 109 -2.83 -31.06 14.35
CA ILE A 109 -3.29 -29.66 14.46
C ILE A 109 -4.71 -29.61 15.02
N VAL A 110 -5.62 -30.44 14.52
CA VAL A 110 -7.01 -30.37 14.98
C VAL A 110 -7.18 -30.95 16.38
N HIS A 111 -6.40 -31.96 16.76
CA HIS A 111 -6.42 -32.53 18.10
C HIS A 111 -5.78 -31.59 19.13
N LEU A 112 -4.59 -31.04 18.85
CA LEU A 112 -3.80 -30.30 19.83
C LEU A 112 -4.12 -28.80 19.87
N LEU A 113 -4.41 -28.18 18.72
CA LEU A 113 -4.60 -26.74 18.60
C LEU A 113 -6.08 -26.36 18.42
N ALA A 114 -6.88 -27.16 17.71
CA ALA A 114 -8.32 -26.94 17.64
C ALA A 114 -9.10 -27.61 18.80
N GLY A 115 -8.44 -28.48 19.57
CA GLY A 115 -8.99 -29.10 20.78
C GLY A 115 -10.02 -30.20 20.54
N LEU A 116 -10.03 -30.82 19.36
CA LEU A 116 -10.96 -31.90 19.04
C LEU A 116 -10.60 -33.19 19.79
N ASP A 117 -11.61 -33.96 20.17
CA ASP A 117 -11.38 -35.35 20.60
C ASP A 117 -10.80 -36.20 19.47
N LEU A 118 -10.12 -37.28 19.83
CA LEU A 118 -9.40 -38.11 18.86
C LEU A 118 -10.31 -38.69 17.75
N PRO A 119 -11.56 -39.14 18.04
CA PRO A 119 -12.48 -39.59 17.00
C PRO A 119 -12.89 -38.49 16.01
N SER A 120 -13.13 -37.26 16.47
CA SER A 120 -13.45 -36.14 15.58
C SER A 120 -12.23 -35.70 14.78
N ALA A 121 -11.05 -35.71 15.39
CA ALA A 121 -9.79 -35.44 14.71
C ALA A 121 -9.50 -36.48 13.61
N ALA A 122 -9.75 -37.77 13.87
CA ALA A 122 -9.62 -38.85 12.90
C ALA A 122 -10.54 -38.64 11.68
N ARG A 123 -11.80 -38.26 11.91
CA ARG A 123 -12.75 -37.91 10.85
C ARG A 123 -12.26 -36.77 9.98
N GLU A 124 -11.74 -35.69 10.58
CA GLU A 124 -11.20 -34.55 9.83
C GLU A 124 -9.91 -34.88 9.08
N ALA A 125 -9.06 -35.75 9.62
CA ALA A 125 -7.84 -36.22 8.98
C ALA A 125 -8.09 -37.27 7.88
N GLY A 126 -9.29 -37.84 7.79
CA GLY A 126 -9.65 -38.85 6.80
C GLY A 126 -9.08 -40.24 7.10
N ILE A 127 -8.88 -40.58 8.38
CA ILE A 127 -8.35 -41.87 8.85
C ILE A 127 -9.31 -42.51 9.87
N THR A 128 -9.15 -43.81 10.13
CA THR A 128 -9.95 -44.52 11.15
C THR A 128 -9.51 -44.12 12.56
N ALA A 129 -10.41 -44.27 13.54
CA ALA A 129 -10.11 -43.95 14.95
C ALA A 129 -8.93 -44.77 15.48
N ASP A 130 -8.85 -46.05 15.13
CA ASP A 130 -7.75 -46.94 15.52
C ASP A 130 -6.41 -46.51 14.90
N ALA A 131 -6.43 -46.09 13.63
CA ALA A 131 -5.24 -45.57 12.95
C ALA A 131 -4.80 -44.23 13.54
N ALA A 132 -5.74 -43.40 14.01
CA ALA A 132 -5.45 -42.07 14.56
C ALA A 132 -4.62 -42.14 15.85
N ALA A 133 -4.90 -43.09 16.75
CA ALA A 133 -4.09 -43.24 17.96
C ALA A 133 -2.63 -43.61 17.64
N VAL A 134 -2.44 -44.52 16.68
CA VAL A 134 -1.10 -44.93 16.21
C VAL A 134 -0.39 -43.78 15.51
N SER A 135 -1.04 -43.13 14.53
CA SER A 135 -0.51 -41.99 13.78
C SER A 135 -0.12 -40.83 14.70
N LEU A 136 -0.97 -40.48 15.67
CA LEU A 136 -0.70 -39.41 16.63
C LEU A 136 0.54 -39.73 17.46
N ARG A 137 0.63 -40.95 18.00
CA ARG A 137 1.79 -41.39 18.79
C ARG A 137 3.08 -41.37 17.96
N THR A 138 3.06 -41.97 16.77
CA THR A 138 4.23 -42.02 15.88
C THR A 138 4.68 -40.63 15.44
N SER A 139 3.75 -39.72 15.17
CA SER A 139 4.09 -38.33 14.80
C SER A 139 4.71 -37.57 15.97
N LEU A 140 4.20 -37.76 17.20
CA LEU A 140 4.78 -37.16 18.41
C LEU A 140 6.18 -37.71 18.71
N GLU A 141 6.38 -39.03 18.58
CA GLU A 141 7.70 -39.67 18.71
C GLU A 141 8.69 -39.14 17.66
N GLY A 142 8.24 -38.95 16.41
CA GLY A 142 9.06 -38.36 15.34
C GLY A 142 9.46 -36.91 15.63
N LEU A 143 8.53 -36.07 16.09
CA LEU A 143 8.82 -34.69 16.48
C LEU A 143 9.79 -34.62 17.67
N ALA A 144 9.67 -35.56 18.62
CA ALA A 144 10.59 -35.65 19.75
C ALA A 144 12.00 -36.09 19.33
N ALA A 145 12.11 -37.10 18.47
CA ALA A 145 13.38 -37.53 17.89
C ALA A 145 14.05 -36.42 17.06
N ALA A 146 13.25 -35.59 16.36
CA ALA A 146 13.72 -34.42 15.63
C ALA A 146 14.13 -33.25 16.53
N GLY A 147 14.05 -33.38 17.87
CA GLY A 147 14.45 -32.36 18.83
C GLY A 147 13.55 -31.12 18.81
N VAL A 148 12.29 -31.26 18.38
CA VAL A 148 11.31 -30.16 18.36
C VAL A 148 10.77 -29.92 19.76
N VAL A 149 10.39 -31.00 20.46
CA VAL A 149 9.78 -31.00 21.80
C VAL A 149 10.12 -32.30 22.53
N SER A 150 10.09 -32.31 23.85
CA SER A 150 10.24 -33.53 24.65
C SER A 150 8.91 -34.11 25.13
N THR A 151 7.84 -33.31 25.15
CA THR A 151 6.50 -33.74 25.61
C THR A 151 5.38 -33.18 24.75
N THR A 152 4.20 -33.82 24.77
CA THR A 152 2.99 -33.31 24.12
C THR A 152 2.51 -31.98 24.71
N PHE A 153 2.74 -31.74 26.01
CA PHE A 153 2.41 -30.48 26.66
C PHE A 153 3.24 -29.33 26.09
N GLU A 154 4.55 -29.54 25.94
CA GLU A 154 5.45 -28.57 25.33
C GLU A 154 5.06 -28.26 23.86
N LEU A 155 4.64 -29.28 23.10
CA LEU A 155 4.13 -29.06 21.74
C LEU A 155 2.88 -28.19 21.73
N ARG A 156 1.93 -28.46 22.63
CA ARG A 156 0.72 -27.65 22.75
C ARG A 156 1.05 -26.21 23.13
N ASP A 157 1.98 -26.01 24.05
CA ASP A 157 2.42 -24.67 24.49
C ASP A 157 3.07 -23.89 23.34
N ARG A 158 4.01 -24.51 22.62
CA ARG A 158 4.63 -23.89 21.43
C ARG A 158 3.63 -23.61 20.31
N LEU A 159 2.66 -24.50 20.09
CA LEU A 159 1.57 -24.26 19.14
C LEU A 159 0.67 -23.10 19.58
N ALA A 160 0.47 -22.89 20.89
CA ALA A 160 -0.27 -21.77 21.44
C ALA A 160 0.48 -20.43 21.31
N GLY A 161 1.81 -20.47 21.12
CA GLY A 161 2.66 -19.30 20.85
C GLY A 161 2.58 -18.75 19.42
N LEU A 162 2.14 -19.57 18.45
CA LEU A 162 2.04 -19.21 17.03
C LEU A 162 1.29 -17.92 16.67
N PRO A 163 0.27 -17.44 17.43
CA PRO A 163 -0.36 -16.15 17.17
C PRO A 163 0.63 -14.97 17.13
N HIS A 164 1.75 -15.03 17.87
CA HIS A 164 2.76 -13.96 17.90
C HIS A 164 3.50 -13.78 16.57
N ASP A 165 3.53 -14.82 15.73
CA ASP A 165 4.17 -14.77 14.40
C ASP A 165 3.26 -14.14 13.33
N LEU A 166 1.98 -13.95 13.66
CA LEU A 166 0.97 -13.45 12.73
C LEU A 166 0.81 -11.95 12.91
N ALA A 167 1.03 -11.18 11.84
CA ALA A 167 0.76 -9.75 11.83
C ALA A 167 -0.75 -9.48 12.02
N ASP A 168 -1.07 -8.38 12.72
CA ASP A 168 -2.44 -7.88 12.84
C ASP A 168 -2.99 -7.50 11.46
N GLU A 169 -3.83 -8.38 10.91
CA GLU A 169 -4.55 -8.09 9.67
C GLU A 169 -5.88 -7.36 9.96
N PRO A 170 -6.29 -6.41 9.11
CA PRO A 170 -7.55 -5.69 9.30
C PRO A 170 -8.76 -6.63 9.33
N VAL A 171 -9.59 -6.48 10.36
CA VAL A 171 -10.78 -7.30 10.65
C VAL A 171 -11.89 -7.15 9.59
N ASP A 172 -11.85 -6.11 8.75
CA ASP A 172 -12.97 -5.68 7.90
C ASP A 172 -12.98 -6.25 6.46
N ARG A 173 -12.47 -7.46 6.22
CA ARG A 173 -12.50 -8.10 4.88
C ARG A 173 -13.73 -8.97 4.60
N ALA A 174 -14.59 -9.19 5.60
CA ALA A 174 -15.71 -10.15 5.49
C ALA A 174 -16.66 -9.84 4.33
N SER A 175 -16.96 -8.56 4.09
CA SER A 175 -17.89 -8.16 3.03
C SER A 175 -17.34 -8.43 1.62
N TRP A 176 -16.02 -8.28 1.45
CA TRP A 176 -15.32 -8.56 0.19
C TRP A 176 -15.28 -10.06 -0.09
N LEU A 177 -14.85 -10.86 0.88
CA LEU A 177 -14.76 -12.32 0.76
C LEU A 177 -16.10 -12.95 0.38
N ARG A 178 -17.19 -12.49 1.01
CA ARG A 178 -18.55 -12.94 0.67
C ARG A 178 -18.96 -12.55 -0.74
N ARG A 179 -18.72 -11.30 -1.16
CA ARG A 179 -19.07 -10.80 -2.50
C ARG A 179 -18.32 -11.56 -3.60
N GLU A 180 -17.05 -11.86 -3.38
CA GLU A 180 -16.26 -12.65 -4.32
C GLU A 180 -16.77 -14.10 -4.42
N GLY A 181 -17.17 -14.70 -3.30
CA GLY A 181 -17.86 -15.99 -3.30
C GLY A 181 -19.20 -15.97 -4.05
N ASP A 182 -20.00 -14.93 -3.83
CA ASP A 182 -21.26 -14.70 -4.55
C ASP A 182 -21.05 -14.48 -6.06
N ARG A 183 -19.95 -13.81 -6.44
CA ARG A 183 -19.57 -13.58 -7.85
C ARG A 183 -19.21 -14.89 -8.54
N ARG A 184 -18.39 -15.74 -7.92
CA ARG A 184 -18.07 -17.09 -8.43
C ARG A 184 -19.34 -17.94 -8.60
N ARG A 185 -20.31 -17.79 -7.69
CA ARG A 185 -21.59 -18.51 -7.77
C ARG A 185 -22.38 -18.08 -8.99
N ARG A 186 -22.48 -16.78 -9.23
CA ARG A 186 -23.20 -16.23 -10.39
C ARG A 186 -22.54 -16.60 -11.70
N ALA A 187 -21.20 -16.53 -11.77
CA ALA A 187 -20.45 -16.96 -12.96
C ALA A 187 -20.70 -18.43 -13.30
N ASN A 188 -20.67 -19.33 -12.31
CA ASN A 188 -20.93 -20.76 -12.52
C ASN A 188 -22.39 -21.05 -12.90
N VAL A 189 -23.36 -20.30 -12.38
CA VAL A 189 -24.78 -20.42 -12.76
C VAL A 189 -25.03 -19.93 -14.18
N VAL A 190 -24.38 -18.83 -14.62
CA VAL A 190 -24.47 -18.33 -16.00
C VAL A 190 -23.87 -19.32 -16.99
N LEU A 191 -22.71 -19.91 -16.67
CA LEU A 191 -22.06 -20.92 -17.52
C LEU A 191 -22.91 -22.19 -17.66
N ALA A 192 -23.53 -22.65 -16.57
CA ALA A 192 -24.46 -23.79 -16.60
C ALA A 192 -25.75 -23.49 -17.40
N GLY A 193 -26.23 -22.24 -17.35
CA GLY A 193 -27.36 -21.76 -18.16
C GLY A 193 -27.07 -21.74 -19.66
N LEU A 194 -25.86 -21.33 -20.07
CA LEU A 194 -25.44 -21.32 -21.47
C LEU A 194 -25.29 -22.74 -22.04
N LEU A 195 -24.77 -23.68 -21.25
CA LEU A 195 -24.68 -25.09 -21.65
C LEU A 195 -26.06 -25.76 -21.80
N SER A 196 -27.02 -25.42 -20.93
CA SER A 196 -28.39 -25.95 -21.04
C SER A 196 -29.15 -25.37 -22.23
N LEU A 197 -28.95 -24.10 -22.59
CA LEU A 197 -29.50 -23.51 -23.81
C LEU A 197 -28.93 -24.15 -25.08
N ALA A 198 -27.64 -24.47 -25.10
CA ALA A 198 -27.00 -25.15 -26.23
C ALA A 198 -27.55 -26.57 -26.46
N VAL A 199 -27.89 -27.31 -25.39
CA VAL A 199 -28.51 -28.64 -25.51
C VAL A 199 -29.93 -28.57 -26.07
N VAL A 200 -30.72 -27.55 -25.68
CA VAL A 200 -32.08 -27.36 -26.21
C VAL A 200 -32.06 -26.95 -27.69
N ILE A 201 -31.12 -26.09 -28.09
CA ILE A 201 -30.94 -25.70 -29.51
C ILE A 201 -30.42 -26.91 -30.33
N GLY A 202 -29.52 -27.71 -29.77
CA GLY A 202 -29.01 -28.93 -30.41
C GLY A 202 -30.08 -30.00 -30.62
N ALA A 203 -31.02 -30.16 -29.67
CA ALA A 203 -32.15 -31.07 -29.81
C ALA A 203 -33.20 -30.57 -30.84
N GLY A 204 -33.42 -29.26 -30.93
CA GLY A 204 -34.32 -28.66 -31.93
C GLY A 204 -33.81 -28.80 -33.37
N ALA A 205 -32.50 -28.68 -33.58
CA ALA A 205 -31.88 -28.75 -34.90
C ALA A 205 -31.95 -30.14 -35.57
N LEU A 206 -32.12 -31.23 -34.80
CA LEU A 206 -32.18 -32.60 -35.33
C LEU A 206 -33.55 -32.99 -35.92
N THR A 207 -34.59 -32.16 -35.77
CA THR A 207 -35.95 -32.49 -36.25
C THR A 207 -36.36 -31.76 -37.54
N ALA A 208 -35.56 -30.80 -38.03
CA ALA A 208 -35.97 -29.90 -39.13
C ALA A 208 -35.31 -30.17 -40.50
N ALA A 209 -34.40 -31.14 -40.62
CA ALA A 209 -33.70 -31.38 -41.88
C ALA A 209 -34.33 -32.53 -42.69
N ARG A 210 -35.30 -32.22 -43.56
CA ARG A 210 -35.64 -33.03 -44.74
C ARG A 210 -34.92 -32.44 -45.96
N PRO A 211 -34.31 -33.26 -46.85
CA PRO A 211 -33.62 -32.73 -48.02
C PRO A 211 -34.59 -32.59 -49.20
N GLN A 212 -34.60 -31.43 -49.87
CA GLN A 212 -35.17 -31.25 -51.20
C GLN A 212 -34.05 -31.09 -52.24
N VAL A 213 -34.24 -31.79 -53.35
CA VAL A 213 -33.37 -31.96 -54.52
C VAL A 213 -33.28 -30.66 -55.34
N PRO A 214 -32.12 -30.29 -55.94
CA PRO A 214 -32.00 -29.12 -56.80
C PRO A 214 -32.26 -29.45 -58.29
N ALA A 215 -32.88 -28.50 -59.01
CA ALA A 215 -33.03 -28.49 -60.47
C ALA A 215 -32.03 -27.50 -61.13
N PRO A 216 -31.69 -27.67 -62.43
CA PRO A 216 -30.51 -27.08 -63.08
C PRO A 216 -30.77 -25.74 -63.81
N PRO A 217 -29.72 -25.05 -64.31
CA PRO A 217 -29.78 -23.63 -64.67
C PRO A 217 -30.04 -23.37 -66.17
N GLU A 218 -30.61 -22.20 -66.46
CA GLU A 218 -30.66 -21.64 -67.82
C GLU A 218 -30.06 -20.22 -67.88
N THR A 219 -29.65 -19.84 -69.08
CA THR A 219 -28.49 -19.00 -69.37
C THR A 219 -28.89 -17.67 -70.03
N ARG A 220 -28.05 -16.64 -69.83
CA ARG A 220 -27.79 -15.41 -70.64
C ARG A 220 -28.69 -14.15 -70.49
N GLN A 221 -28.13 -13.20 -69.72
CA GLN A 221 -27.79 -11.77 -69.97
C GLN A 221 -27.97 -11.15 -71.39
N PRO A 222 -27.80 -9.80 -71.61
CA PRO A 222 -27.58 -8.66 -70.68
C PRO A 222 -28.32 -7.33 -71.02
N THR A 223 -28.50 -6.39 -70.07
CA THR A 223 -28.18 -4.95 -70.29
C THR A 223 -28.17 -4.10 -69.01
N ALA A 224 -27.38 -3.02 -69.08
CA ALA A 224 -27.39 -1.78 -68.29
C ALA A 224 -26.52 -1.72 -67.01
N THR A 225 -25.29 -1.31 -67.26
CA THR A 225 -24.28 -0.77 -66.35
C THR A 225 -24.82 0.36 -65.46
N ALA A 226 -24.72 0.20 -64.15
CA ALA A 226 -24.75 1.29 -63.17
C ALA A 226 -23.34 1.45 -62.54
N PRO A 227 -22.94 2.66 -62.10
CA PRO A 227 -21.58 2.92 -61.64
C PRO A 227 -21.26 2.16 -60.32
N PRO A 228 -19.97 1.88 -60.04
CA PRO A 228 -19.59 1.12 -58.85
C PRO A 228 -19.91 1.92 -57.58
N SER A 229 -20.87 1.43 -56.82
CA SER A 229 -21.00 1.79 -55.41
C SER A 229 -19.73 1.32 -54.71
N LYS A 230 -18.92 2.27 -54.26
CA LYS A 230 -17.87 2.03 -53.27
C LYS A 230 -18.54 1.37 -52.07
N VAL A 231 -18.27 0.10 -51.86
CA VAL A 231 -18.52 -0.55 -50.56
C VAL A 231 -17.70 0.24 -49.55
N ALA A 232 -18.39 1.07 -48.77
CA ALA A 232 -17.78 1.69 -47.60
C ALA A 232 -17.29 0.54 -46.71
N PRO A 233 -16.03 0.57 -46.24
CA PRO A 233 -15.56 -0.43 -45.30
C PRO A 233 -16.51 -0.44 -44.11
N ALA A 234 -16.83 -1.65 -43.62
CA ALA A 234 -17.58 -1.82 -42.39
C ALA A 234 -17.01 -0.87 -41.32
N PRO A 235 -17.85 -0.13 -40.56
CA PRO A 235 -17.37 0.77 -39.53
C PRO A 235 -16.44 -0.04 -38.63
N ALA A 236 -15.21 0.48 -38.45
CA ALA A 236 -14.27 -0.12 -37.53
C ALA A 236 -14.97 -0.36 -36.19
N PRO A 237 -14.76 -1.52 -35.53
CA PRO A 237 -15.29 -1.71 -34.19
C PRO A 237 -14.89 -0.49 -33.34
N ALA A 238 -15.82 -0.01 -32.50
CA ALA A 238 -15.54 1.10 -31.61
C ALA A 238 -14.23 0.82 -30.85
N PRO A 239 -13.34 1.81 -30.69
CA PRO A 239 -12.05 1.57 -30.06
C PRO A 239 -12.28 1.06 -28.64
N ASP A 240 -11.79 -0.14 -28.34
CA ASP A 240 -11.77 -0.66 -26.98
C ASP A 240 -10.48 -0.21 -26.29
N PHE A 241 -10.45 -0.27 -24.96
CA PHE A 241 -9.21 -0.04 -24.25
C PHE A 241 -8.27 -1.22 -24.45
N ASP A 242 -7.03 -0.96 -24.85
CA ASP A 242 -6.00 -1.97 -25.01
C ASP A 242 -4.59 -1.40 -24.76
N THR A 243 -3.57 -2.24 -24.96
CA THR A 243 -2.16 -1.83 -24.77
C THR A 243 -1.64 -0.81 -25.80
N SER A 244 -2.35 -0.59 -26.91
CA SER A 244 -1.96 0.41 -27.93
C SER A 244 -2.14 1.84 -27.42
N LEU A 245 -3.04 2.03 -26.45
CA LEU A 245 -3.32 3.33 -25.83
C LEU A 245 -2.26 3.77 -24.81
N LEU A 246 -1.41 2.84 -24.34
CA LEU A 246 -0.26 3.16 -23.50
C LEU A 246 0.78 3.95 -24.30
N ALA A 247 1.49 4.86 -23.64
CA ALA A 247 2.47 5.72 -24.25
C ALA A 247 3.53 4.92 -25.02
N PRO A 248 3.84 5.33 -26.26
CA PRO A 248 4.93 4.74 -27.02
C PRO A 248 6.29 5.18 -26.46
N LEU A 249 7.35 4.45 -26.83
CA LEU A 249 8.73 4.78 -26.45
C LEU A 249 9.14 6.21 -26.87
N THR A 250 8.60 6.71 -27.98
CA THR A 250 8.86 8.07 -28.50
C THR A 250 8.42 9.17 -27.53
N ASP A 251 7.38 8.92 -26.74
CA ASP A 251 6.89 9.86 -25.75
C ASP A 251 7.76 9.88 -24.50
N VAL A 252 8.15 8.70 -24.01
CA VAL A 252 9.01 8.57 -22.83
C VAL A 252 10.39 9.19 -23.08
N ARG A 253 10.90 9.12 -24.31
CA ARG A 253 12.15 9.80 -24.72
C ARG A 253 12.14 11.32 -24.50
N ARG A 254 10.98 11.94 -24.31
CA ARG A 254 10.89 13.36 -23.93
C ARG A 254 11.40 13.61 -22.52
N VAL A 255 11.35 12.62 -21.62
CA VAL A 255 12.00 12.65 -20.31
C VAL A 255 13.47 12.33 -20.52
N VAL A 256 14.31 13.37 -20.52
CA VAL A 256 15.73 13.26 -20.82
C VAL A 256 16.48 12.71 -19.61
N VAL A 257 17.20 11.62 -19.85
CA VAL A 257 18.06 10.93 -18.90
C VAL A 257 19.36 10.54 -19.62
N PRO A 258 20.46 10.24 -18.89
CA PRO A 258 21.76 9.98 -19.53
C PRO A 258 21.79 8.78 -20.48
N ASN A 259 20.96 7.78 -20.24
CA ASN A 259 20.92 6.54 -21.03
C ASN A 259 19.67 6.48 -21.92
N PRO A 260 19.72 5.84 -23.09
CA PRO A 260 18.53 5.71 -23.92
C PRO A 260 17.47 4.82 -23.27
N TRP A 261 16.21 5.24 -23.37
CA TRP A 261 15.07 4.45 -22.95
C TRP A 261 14.85 3.24 -23.85
N ARG A 262 14.41 2.14 -23.24
CA ARG A 262 13.86 0.96 -23.91
C ARG A 262 12.60 0.48 -23.20
N VAL A 263 11.67 -0.10 -23.96
CA VAL A 263 10.53 -0.84 -23.39
C VAL A 263 11.10 -2.09 -22.73
N ARG A 264 10.66 -2.36 -21.50
CA ARG A 264 11.04 -3.53 -20.71
C ARG A 264 9.95 -4.57 -20.73
N HIS A 265 8.72 -4.12 -20.52
CA HIS A 265 7.57 -4.98 -20.33
C HIS A 265 6.29 -4.23 -20.71
N THR A 266 5.31 -4.94 -21.25
CA THR A 266 3.95 -4.43 -21.45
C THR A 266 3.01 -5.57 -21.10
N SER A 267 1.99 -5.28 -20.29
CA SER A 267 1.02 -6.29 -19.87
C SER A 267 -0.38 -5.70 -19.77
N ALA A 268 -1.37 -6.53 -20.05
CA ALA A 268 -2.79 -6.30 -19.76
C ALA A 268 -3.26 -6.98 -18.47
N ASP A 269 -2.31 -7.56 -17.71
CA ASP A 269 -2.54 -8.23 -16.44
C ASP A 269 -1.39 -7.90 -15.48
N PHE A 270 -1.74 -7.50 -14.26
CA PHE A 270 -0.84 -7.67 -13.13
C PHE A 270 -1.21 -8.99 -12.49
N GLY A 271 -0.44 -10.04 -12.78
CA GLY A 271 -0.44 -11.23 -11.94
C GLY A 271 -0.40 -10.80 -10.46
N VAL A 272 -1.02 -11.59 -9.57
CA VAL A 272 -1.53 -11.22 -8.23
C VAL A 272 -0.60 -10.55 -7.18
N ALA A 273 0.52 -9.89 -7.51
CA ALA A 273 1.46 -9.40 -6.49
C ALA A 273 2.48 -8.28 -6.85
N GLN A 274 2.38 -7.49 -7.93
CA GLN A 274 3.42 -6.48 -8.21
C GLN A 274 2.89 -5.03 -8.13
N PRO A 275 3.29 -4.25 -7.10
CA PRO A 275 3.02 -2.81 -7.01
C PRO A 275 3.54 -2.01 -8.22
N TYR A 276 2.84 -0.93 -8.63
CA TYR A 276 3.44 0.10 -9.50
C TYR A 276 4.63 0.79 -8.80
N ASP A 277 4.48 0.88 -7.48
CA ASP A 277 5.30 1.59 -6.52
C ASP A 277 4.99 1.03 -5.13
N GLU A 278 5.97 0.98 -4.23
CA GLU A 278 5.78 0.40 -2.89
C GLU A 278 4.78 1.14 -1.99
N CYS A 279 4.56 2.45 -2.23
CA CYS A 279 3.54 3.25 -1.56
C CYS A 279 2.16 3.11 -2.21
N VAL A 280 2.12 2.71 -3.48
CA VAL A 280 0.90 2.55 -4.28
C VAL A 280 0.82 1.12 -4.84
N PRO A 281 0.54 0.11 -3.99
CA PRO A 281 0.36 -1.25 -4.46
C PRO A 281 -0.76 -1.36 -5.49
N ALA A 282 -0.43 -1.94 -6.64
CA ALA A 282 -1.38 -2.49 -7.58
C ALA A 282 -2.08 -3.64 -6.85
N VAL A 283 -3.31 -3.39 -6.39
CA VAL A 283 -4.12 -4.44 -5.78
C VAL A 283 -4.57 -5.37 -6.90
N PRO A 284 -4.37 -6.69 -6.77
CA PRO A 284 -4.94 -7.65 -7.69
C PRO A 284 -6.46 -7.55 -7.66
N SER A 285 -7.07 -7.25 -8.81
CA SER A 285 -8.49 -7.48 -9.11
C SER A 285 -9.50 -7.07 -8.03
N ASP A 286 -9.30 -5.93 -7.38
CA ASP A 286 -10.36 -5.29 -6.58
C ASP A 286 -11.28 -4.45 -7.48
N ASP A 287 -12.53 -4.22 -7.04
CA ASP A 287 -13.62 -3.41 -7.63
C ASP A 287 -13.26 -1.95 -8.08
N ARG A 288 -11.98 -1.57 -8.08
CA ARG A 288 -11.45 -0.22 -8.36
C ARG A 288 -11.39 0.09 -9.86
N ALA A 289 -10.97 -0.86 -10.68
CA ALA A 289 -10.90 -0.75 -12.13
C ALA A 289 -11.45 -2.03 -12.77
N GLU A 290 -12.26 -1.90 -13.82
CA GLU A 290 -12.73 -3.02 -14.63
C GLU A 290 -11.61 -3.60 -15.49
N HIS A 291 -10.75 -2.72 -15.99
CA HIS A 291 -9.65 -3.11 -16.86
C HIS A 291 -8.37 -2.37 -16.49
N PHE A 292 -7.25 -2.99 -16.84
CA PHE A 292 -5.94 -2.57 -16.39
C PHE A 292 -4.85 -2.83 -17.45
N TRP A 293 -3.94 -1.89 -17.63
CA TRP A 293 -2.73 -2.07 -18.46
C TRP A 293 -1.50 -1.38 -17.90
N VAL A 294 -0.33 -1.99 -18.11
CA VAL A 294 0.96 -1.45 -17.69
C VAL A 294 2.00 -1.51 -18.80
N ARG A 295 2.84 -0.49 -18.87
CA ARG A 295 4.07 -0.49 -19.66
C ARG A 295 5.24 0.03 -18.84
N GLU A 296 6.31 -0.74 -18.82
CA GLU A 296 7.55 -0.41 -18.13
C GLU A 296 8.65 -0.06 -19.12
N PHE A 297 9.46 0.92 -18.75
CA PHE A 297 10.60 1.41 -19.48
C PHE A 297 11.82 1.44 -18.55
N ALA A 298 13.00 1.29 -19.12
CA ALA A 298 14.25 1.51 -18.40
C ALA A 298 15.28 2.22 -19.26
N ALA A 299 16.08 3.07 -18.62
CA ALA A 299 17.26 3.71 -19.17
C ALA A 299 18.48 3.30 -18.34
N GLY A 300 19.48 2.70 -18.96
CA GLY A 300 20.65 2.13 -18.26
C GLY A 300 20.48 0.65 -17.89
N ARG A 301 21.29 0.13 -16.97
CA ARG A 301 21.27 -1.29 -16.55
C ARG A 301 21.46 -1.43 -15.04
N GLY A 302 21.00 -2.56 -14.51
CA GLY A 302 21.18 -2.92 -13.11
C GLY A 302 20.55 -1.90 -12.15
N ARG A 303 21.19 -1.72 -10.99
CA ARG A 303 20.69 -0.89 -9.89
C ARG A 303 20.83 0.62 -10.11
N ARG A 304 21.50 1.03 -11.19
CA ARG A 304 21.65 2.44 -11.59
C ARG A 304 20.72 2.80 -12.76
N ALA A 305 19.80 1.91 -13.14
CA ALA A 305 18.85 2.22 -14.19
C ALA A 305 17.79 3.20 -13.68
N THR A 306 17.47 4.20 -14.47
CA THR A 306 16.23 4.96 -14.30
C THR A 306 15.08 4.12 -14.87
N THR A 307 13.99 3.96 -14.15
CA THR A 307 12.79 3.27 -14.63
C THR A 307 11.64 4.24 -14.79
N ALA A 308 10.74 3.92 -15.70
CA ALA A 308 9.45 4.59 -15.80
C ALA A 308 8.36 3.53 -15.99
N THR A 309 7.29 3.62 -15.23
CA THR A 309 6.14 2.72 -15.29
C THR A 309 4.91 3.56 -15.57
N GLU A 310 4.22 3.26 -16.67
CA GLU A 310 2.87 3.77 -16.93
C GLU A 310 1.87 2.69 -16.57
N ALA A 311 0.85 3.07 -15.82
CA ALA A 311 -0.29 2.24 -15.49
C ALA A 311 -1.59 2.96 -15.85
N LEU A 312 -2.50 2.21 -16.46
CA LEU A 312 -3.82 2.65 -16.87
C LEU A 312 -4.88 1.81 -16.15
N GLU A 313 -5.66 2.47 -15.31
CA GLU A 313 -6.79 1.89 -14.56
C GLU A 313 -8.10 2.43 -15.11
N VAL A 314 -8.93 1.58 -15.72
CA VAL A 314 -10.23 1.99 -16.30
C VAL A 314 -11.35 1.53 -15.40
N SER A 315 -12.11 2.49 -14.85
CA SER A 315 -13.22 2.26 -13.94
C SER A 315 -14.57 2.15 -14.67
N ARG A 316 -15.61 1.72 -13.93
CA ARG A 316 -17.01 1.65 -14.40
C ARG A 316 -17.62 3.00 -14.77
N SER A 317 -17.13 4.06 -14.16
CA SER A 317 -17.65 5.42 -14.29
C SER A 317 -16.57 6.44 -13.92
N ALA A 318 -16.77 7.69 -14.34
CA ALA A 318 -15.90 8.80 -13.97
C ALA A 318 -15.85 9.03 -12.45
N ASP A 319 -16.97 8.85 -11.74
CA ASP A 319 -16.99 8.98 -10.27
C ASP A 319 -16.19 7.87 -9.58
N ALA A 320 -16.25 6.65 -10.10
CA ALA A 320 -15.43 5.55 -9.59
C ALA A 320 -13.93 5.83 -9.84
N ALA A 321 -13.58 6.35 -11.02
CA ALA A 321 -12.22 6.78 -11.34
C ALA A 321 -11.74 7.91 -10.42
N GLY A 322 -12.59 8.90 -10.13
CA GLY A 322 -12.29 10.00 -9.21
C GLY A 322 -12.02 9.51 -7.78
N ARG A 323 -12.86 8.63 -7.25
CA ARG A 323 -12.62 7.99 -5.93
C ARG A 323 -11.34 7.17 -5.93
N ASN A 324 -11.03 6.48 -7.02
CA ASN A 324 -9.80 5.70 -7.13
C ASN A 324 -8.57 6.62 -7.14
N ARG A 325 -8.58 7.68 -7.95
CA ARG A 325 -7.53 8.71 -7.98
C ARG A 325 -7.26 9.26 -6.57
N ASP A 326 -8.29 9.69 -5.87
CA ASP A 326 -8.16 10.29 -4.54
C ASP A 326 -7.62 9.28 -3.52
N ARG A 327 -8.01 8.00 -3.64
CA ARG A 327 -7.45 6.91 -2.84
C ARG A 327 -5.96 6.68 -3.12
N LEU A 328 -5.54 6.64 -4.38
CA LEU A 328 -4.13 6.47 -4.75
C LEU A 328 -3.27 7.63 -4.22
N VAL A 329 -3.76 8.87 -4.38
CA VAL A 329 -3.10 10.06 -3.82
C VAL A 329 -3.00 9.96 -2.29
N LYS A 330 -4.05 9.51 -1.60
CA LYS A 330 -4.04 9.33 -0.13
C LYS A 330 -3.06 8.24 0.30
N MET A 331 -2.99 7.12 -0.42
CA MET A 331 -2.03 6.03 -0.14
C MET A 331 -0.59 6.52 -0.29
N LEU A 332 -0.30 7.25 -1.35
CA LEU A 332 1.02 7.80 -1.62
C LEU A 332 1.44 8.85 -0.57
N THR A 333 0.53 9.74 -0.19
CA THR A 333 0.78 10.79 0.79
C THR A 333 0.79 10.31 2.23
N GLY A 334 0.28 9.10 2.48
CA GLY A 334 0.37 8.38 3.75
C GLY A 334 1.29 7.16 3.68
N CYS A 335 2.28 7.15 2.77
CA CYS A 335 3.13 5.99 2.54
C CYS A 335 3.78 5.48 3.83
N ALA A 336 3.56 4.21 4.13
CA ALA A 336 4.14 3.54 5.29
C ALA A 336 5.49 2.86 4.97
N ALA A 337 5.92 2.88 3.71
CA ALA A 337 7.20 2.31 3.33
C ALA A 337 8.34 3.07 4.03
N PRO A 338 9.34 2.35 4.56
CA PRO A 338 10.43 2.97 5.28
C PRO A 338 11.22 3.92 4.37
N HIS A 339 11.81 4.97 4.94
CA HIS A 339 12.74 5.89 4.26
C HIS A 339 12.16 6.71 3.12
N HIS A 340 10.85 6.84 2.99
CA HIS A 340 10.23 7.68 1.99
C HIS A 340 9.97 9.07 2.51
N GLN A 341 10.38 10.08 1.75
CA GLN A 341 10.08 11.47 2.07
C GLN A 341 9.49 12.21 0.88
N ILE A 342 8.36 12.88 1.09
CA ILE A 342 7.76 13.78 0.13
C ILE A 342 8.54 15.09 0.13
N THR A 343 9.12 15.43 -1.02
CA THR A 343 9.85 16.69 -1.26
C THR A 343 9.05 17.66 -2.12
N GLY A 344 8.00 17.19 -2.80
CA GLY A 344 7.11 18.06 -3.57
C GLY A 344 5.73 17.45 -3.77
N PHE A 345 4.70 18.29 -3.72
CA PHE A 345 3.32 17.91 -4.02
C PHE A 345 2.68 19.00 -4.88
N HIS A 346 2.20 18.62 -6.06
CA HIS A 346 1.69 19.56 -7.04
C HIS A 346 0.34 19.11 -7.57
N ARG A 347 -0.52 20.08 -7.89
CA ARG A 347 -1.74 19.88 -8.68
C ARG A 347 -1.41 20.09 -10.14
N LEU A 348 -1.82 19.15 -10.98
CA LEU A 348 -1.69 19.26 -12.44
C LEU A 348 -2.78 20.15 -13.01
N ARG A 349 -2.41 20.99 -13.98
CA ARG A 349 -3.31 21.84 -14.78
C ARG A 349 -3.13 21.51 -16.25
N GLY A 350 -4.22 21.62 -17.00
CA GLY A 350 -4.24 21.26 -18.41
C GLY A 350 -4.18 19.76 -18.70
N VAL A 351 -4.14 18.88 -17.68
CA VAL A 351 -4.07 17.41 -17.86
C VAL A 351 -5.41 16.80 -17.48
N GLY A 352 -6.11 16.22 -18.45
CA GLY A 352 -7.34 15.47 -18.20
C GLY A 352 -8.41 16.28 -17.44
N ASP A 353 -9.10 15.60 -16.53
CA ASP A 353 -9.98 16.20 -15.52
C ASP A 353 -9.20 16.73 -14.29
N GLY A 354 -7.89 16.49 -14.25
CA GLY A 354 -7.00 16.90 -13.18
C GLY A 354 -6.17 15.74 -12.64
N GLY A 355 -5.19 16.09 -11.82
CA GLY A 355 -4.28 15.13 -11.23
C GLY A 355 -3.29 15.76 -10.27
N ASN A 356 -2.38 14.94 -9.77
CA ASN A 356 -1.32 15.34 -8.86
C ASN A 356 0.02 14.78 -9.31
N LEU A 357 1.08 15.54 -9.07
CA LEU A 357 2.46 15.07 -9.15
C LEU A 357 3.07 15.11 -7.75
N VAL A 358 3.54 13.95 -7.29
CA VAL A 358 4.24 13.81 -6.02
C VAL A 358 5.69 13.46 -6.31
N THR A 359 6.60 14.22 -5.72
CA THR A 359 8.03 13.93 -5.75
C THR A 359 8.43 13.42 -4.38
N MET A 360 9.09 12.27 -4.36
CA MET A 360 9.60 11.62 -3.17
C MET A 360 11.11 11.39 -3.31
N ARG A 361 11.83 11.40 -2.19
CA ARG A 361 13.17 10.85 -2.10
C ARG A 361 13.18 9.67 -1.13
N TYR A 362 14.02 8.69 -1.40
CA TYR A 362 14.23 7.56 -0.49
C TYR A 362 15.64 7.00 -0.61
N ALA A 363 16.08 6.26 0.41
CA ALA A 363 17.38 5.60 0.40
C ALA A 363 17.21 4.09 0.16
N ASP A 364 17.86 3.56 -0.88
CA ASP A 364 18.02 2.11 -1.07
C ASP A 364 19.51 1.76 -1.06
N ARG A 365 19.91 0.95 -0.06
CA ARG A 365 21.27 0.37 0.04
C ARG A 365 22.39 1.39 -0.22
N GLY A 366 22.28 2.56 0.40
CA GLY A 366 23.28 3.63 0.32
C GLY A 366 23.18 4.54 -0.91
N VAL A 367 22.17 4.37 -1.76
CA VAL A 367 21.90 5.29 -2.87
C VAL A 367 20.63 6.05 -2.58
N ILE A 368 20.66 7.37 -2.74
CA ILE A 368 19.46 8.20 -2.72
C ILE A 368 18.79 8.12 -4.08
N HIS A 369 17.51 7.79 -4.07
CA HIS A 369 16.64 7.76 -5.21
C HIS A 369 15.64 8.90 -5.14
N THR A 370 15.30 9.44 -6.31
CA THR A 370 14.15 10.32 -6.48
C THR A 370 13.09 9.57 -7.26
N ARG A 371 11.89 9.54 -6.68
CA ARG A 371 10.71 8.94 -7.28
C ARG A 371 9.67 10.01 -7.57
N GLN A 372 9.20 10.08 -8.80
CA GLN A 372 8.15 11.00 -9.21
C GLN A 372 6.93 10.20 -9.63
N VAL A 373 5.80 10.44 -8.95
CA VAL A 373 4.54 9.76 -9.19
C VAL A 373 3.49 10.77 -9.65
N SER A 374 3.06 10.65 -10.90
CA SER A 374 2.00 11.47 -11.50
C SER A 374 0.73 10.65 -11.58
N ILE A 375 -0.35 11.11 -10.95
CA ILE A 375 -1.66 10.45 -10.95
C ILE A 375 -2.65 11.42 -11.58
N ALA A 376 -3.21 11.07 -12.74
CA ALA A 376 -4.16 11.90 -13.47
C ALA A 376 -5.43 11.12 -13.80
N GLN A 377 -6.55 11.82 -13.96
CA GLN A 377 -7.81 11.26 -14.39
C GLN A 377 -8.25 11.88 -15.72
N THR A 378 -8.84 11.08 -16.60
CA THR A 378 -9.68 11.55 -17.70
C THR A 378 -10.89 10.62 -17.83
N GLY A 379 -12.08 11.14 -17.56
CA GLY A 379 -13.34 10.41 -17.55
C GLY A 379 -13.25 9.21 -16.61
N LYS A 380 -13.49 8.03 -17.14
CA LYS A 380 -13.39 6.76 -16.42
C LYS A 380 -11.96 6.18 -16.31
N ALA A 381 -10.95 6.82 -16.90
CA ALA A 381 -9.56 6.36 -16.87
C ALA A 381 -8.73 7.10 -15.82
N VAL A 382 -7.93 6.36 -15.05
CA VAL A 382 -6.87 6.87 -14.17
C VAL A 382 -5.52 6.44 -14.73
N LEU A 383 -4.65 7.41 -14.93
CA LEU A 383 -3.28 7.27 -15.41
C LEU A 383 -2.33 7.45 -14.24
N VAL A 384 -1.42 6.50 -14.06
CA VAL A 384 -0.34 6.60 -13.08
C VAL A 384 0.98 6.47 -13.82
N TRP A 385 1.85 7.46 -13.67
CA TRP A 385 3.25 7.40 -14.07
C TRP A 385 4.12 7.36 -12.83
N VAL A 386 5.01 6.37 -12.74
CA VAL A 386 6.06 6.28 -11.71
C VAL A 386 7.41 6.36 -12.42
N VAL A 387 8.20 7.40 -12.14
CA VAL A 387 9.58 7.53 -12.62
C VAL A 387 10.50 7.39 -11.42
N ASP A 388 11.39 6.41 -11.43
CA ASP A 388 12.38 6.17 -10.38
C ASP A 388 13.79 6.38 -10.92
N ALA A 389 14.56 7.25 -10.26
CA ALA A 389 15.91 7.57 -10.67
C ALA A 389 16.88 7.50 -9.48
N PRO A 390 18.06 6.86 -9.62
CA PRO A 390 19.09 6.77 -8.57
C PRO A 390 19.89 8.08 -8.48
N THR A 391 19.19 9.18 -8.16
CA THR A 391 19.73 10.53 -8.02
C THR A 391 18.97 11.27 -6.92
N ALA A 392 19.60 12.26 -6.30
CA ALA A 392 18.97 13.14 -5.32
C ALA A 392 18.02 14.18 -5.97
N GLU A 393 18.17 14.44 -7.28
CA GLU A 393 17.42 15.47 -7.99
C GLU A 393 16.26 14.90 -8.83
N PRO A 394 15.10 15.58 -8.90
CA PRO A 394 13.99 15.17 -9.75
C PRO A 394 14.34 15.17 -11.25
N VAL A 395 13.89 14.14 -11.96
CA VAL A 395 14.20 13.95 -13.38
C VAL A 395 13.08 14.51 -14.25
N GLY A 396 13.30 15.69 -14.81
CA GLY A 396 12.48 16.22 -15.89
C GLY A 396 11.02 16.48 -15.50
N GLY A 397 10.76 17.07 -14.33
CA GLY A 397 9.39 17.29 -13.81
C GLY A 397 8.39 17.87 -14.82
N ALA A 398 8.73 18.97 -15.51
CA ALA A 398 7.87 19.54 -16.56
C ALA A 398 7.63 18.59 -17.76
N ARG A 399 8.63 17.77 -18.08
CA ARG A 399 8.55 16.75 -19.14
C ARG A 399 7.67 15.57 -18.71
N LEU A 400 7.71 15.17 -17.43
CA LEU A 400 6.80 14.16 -16.86
C LEU A 400 5.34 14.63 -16.84
N VAL A 401 5.11 15.91 -16.48
CA VAL A 401 3.77 16.52 -16.57
C VAL A 401 3.30 16.52 -18.03
N SER A 402 4.18 16.85 -18.97
CA SER A 402 3.87 16.80 -20.40
C SER A 402 3.58 15.39 -20.90
N LEU A 403 4.36 14.40 -20.46
CA LEU A 403 4.14 12.98 -20.76
C LEU A 403 2.77 12.52 -20.24
N THR A 404 2.43 12.88 -19.01
CA THR A 404 1.10 12.59 -18.42
C THR A 404 -0.03 13.23 -19.24
N GLY A 405 0.15 14.49 -19.66
CA GLY A 405 -0.81 15.20 -20.52
C GLY A 405 -0.99 14.54 -21.89
N LEU A 406 0.09 14.03 -22.50
CA LEU A 406 0.02 13.30 -23.76
C LEU A 406 -0.69 11.94 -23.60
N SER A 407 -0.43 11.20 -22.51
CA SER A 407 -1.18 9.97 -22.22
C SER A 407 -2.67 10.25 -21.99
N ALA A 408 -3.02 11.32 -21.26
CA ALA A 408 -4.42 11.72 -21.06
C ALA A 408 -5.13 12.08 -22.38
N ALA A 409 -4.45 12.80 -23.27
CA ALA A 409 -5.00 13.17 -24.58
C ALA A 409 -5.26 11.95 -25.50
N ARG A 410 -4.54 10.83 -25.31
CA ARG A 410 -4.82 9.58 -26.05
C ARG A 410 -6.09 8.87 -25.58
N LEU A 411 -6.45 9.05 -24.32
CA LEU A 411 -7.49 8.27 -23.65
C LEU A 411 -8.82 9.00 -23.54
N CYS A 412 -8.80 10.32 -23.54
CA CYS A 412 -9.95 11.15 -23.15
C CYS A 412 -11.24 10.88 -23.92
N GLU A 413 -11.19 10.77 -25.25
CA GLU A 413 -12.38 10.52 -26.08
C GLU A 413 -13.00 9.17 -25.71
N LEU A 414 -12.16 8.12 -25.61
CA LEU A 414 -12.60 6.78 -25.25
C LEU A 414 -13.06 6.67 -23.78
N ALA A 415 -12.43 7.44 -22.90
CA ALA A 415 -12.77 7.49 -21.48
C ALA A 415 -13.96 8.41 -21.18
N VAL A 416 -14.47 9.14 -22.18
CA VAL A 416 -15.52 10.15 -22.04
C VAL A 416 -15.12 11.20 -20.98
N GLY A 417 -13.90 11.71 -21.11
CA GLY A 417 -13.26 12.64 -20.19
C GLY A 417 -12.70 13.88 -20.89
N ARG A 418 -12.18 14.84 -20.12
CA ARG A 418 -11.47 15.98 -20.73
C ARG A 418 -10.12 15.52 -21.30
N CYS A 419 -9.75 16.01 -22.48
CA CYS A 419 -8.44 15.75 -23.09
C CYS A 419 -7.29 16.57 -22.51
N GLY A 420 -7.62 17.57 -21.69
CA GLY A 420 -6.66 18.58 -21.28
C GLY A 420 -6.37 19.60 -22.39
N HIS A 421 -5.65 20.65 -22.04
CA HIS A 421 -5.22 21.69 -22.96
C HIS A 421 -3.82 22.14 -22.55
N ARG A 422 -2.99 22.43 -23.54
CA ARG A 422 -1.66 23.00 -23.29
C ARG A 422 -1.80 24.47 -22.84
N PRO A 423 -0.87 24.98 -22.01
CA PRO A 423 0.29 24.30 -21.46
C PRO A 423 -0.08 23.35 -20.29
N TYR A 424 0.62 22.21 -20.22
CA TYR A 424 0.53 21.32 -19.07
C TYR A 424 1.44 21.84 -17.96
N THR A 425 0.88 22.16 -16.79
CA THR A 425 1.65 22.75 -15.69
C THR A 425 1.38 22.03 -14.37
N ALA A 426 2.33 22.16 -13.44
CA ALA A 426 2.22 21.65 -12.08
C ALA A 426 2.34 22.84 -11.12
N VAL A 427 1.33 23.00 -10.26
CA VAL A 427 1.27 24.09 -9.28
C VAL A 427 1.44 23.48 -7.89
N ALA A 428 2.40 23.97 -7.12
CA ALA A 428 2.63 23.52 -5.76
C ALA A 428 1.35 23.73 -4.92
N VAL A 429 0.94 22.70 -4.18
CA VAL A 429 -0.18 22.77 -3.24
C VAL A 429 0.15 21.90 -2.02
N PRO A 430 -0.48 22.15 -0.85
CA PRO A 430 -0.29 21.27 0.29
C PRO A 430 -0.74 19.84 -0.05
N PRO A 431 0.01 18.80 0.41
CA PRO A 431 -0.47 17.42 0.32
C PRO A 431 -1.75 17.25 1.15
N PRO A 432 -2.67 16.34 0.78
CA PRO A 432 -3.84 16.07 1.60
C PRO A 432 -3.46 15.69 3.04
N PRO A 433 -4.34 15.99 4.01
CA PRO A 433 -4.09 15.65 5.40
C PRO A 433 -4.09 14.13 5.58
N VAL A 434 -3.22 13.67 6.48
CA VAL A 434 -3.23 12.29 6.96
C VAL A 434 -4.12 12.26 8.19
N ASP A 435 -5.25 11.54 8.14
CA ASP A 435 -6.36 11.67 9.12
C ASP A 435 -5.93 11.65 10.59
N ARG A 436 -4.98 10.77 10.96
CA ARG A 436 -4.48 10.62 12.35
C ARG A 436 -3.36 11.57 12.73
N ALA A 437 -3.00 12.51 11.86
CA ALA A 437 -1.86 13.43 12.01
C ALA A 437 -2.16 14.84 11.47
N ARG A 438 -3.43 15.22 11.35
CA ARG A 438 -3.82 16.56 10.88
C ARG A 438 -3.14 17.64 11.74
N GLY A 439 -2.44 18.57 11.09
CA GLY A 439 -1.71 19.65 11.74
C GLY A 439 -0.24 19.34 12.05
N PHE A 440 0.22 18.11 11.85
CA PHE A 440 1.55 17.66 12.26
C PHE A 440 2.36 17.08 11.10
N LEU A 441 3.68 17.14 11.24
CA LEU A 441 4.62 16.34 10.46
C LEU A 441 4.34 14.84 10.65
N THR A 442 4.57 14.09 9.59
CA THR A 442 4.43 12.64 9.52
C THR A 442 5.74 11.99 9.09
N THR A 443 5.82 10.66 9.13
CA THR A 443 7.01 9.91 8.72
C THR A 443 7.43 10.22 7.28
N VAL A 444 6.48 10.50 6.38
CA VAL A 444 6.77 10.90 4.99
C VAL A 444 7.26 12.34 4.85
N ASP A 445 7.25 13.14 5.91
CA ASP A 445 7.83 14.48 5.89
C ASP A 445 9.28 14.47 6.42
N MET A 446 9.70 13.37 7.05
CA MET A 446 10.99 13.22 7.74
C MET A 446 12.16 13.06 6.78
N PRO A 447 13.34 13.58 7.14
CA PRO A 447 14.52 13.49 6.29
C PRO A 447 14.97 12.05 6.06
N VAL A 448 15.49 11.82 4.85
CA VAL A 448 16.17 10.59 4.47
C VAL A 448 17.67 10.81 4.62
N PHE A 449 18.32 9.97 5.43
CA PHE A 449 19.76 10.02 5.64
C PHE A 449 20.43 8.80 5.01
N GLU A 450 21.56 9.04 4.33
CA GLU A 450 22.39 7.97 3.83
C GLU A 450 22.92 7.11 5.00
N GLY A 451 22.72 5.80 4.92
CA GLY A 451 23.19 4.84 5.93
C GLY A 451 22.27 4.67 7.16
N LEU A 452 21.23 5.49 7.33
CA LEU A 452 20.20 5.25 8.35
C LEU A 452 19.19 4.21 7.82
N ARG A 453 19.31 2.96 8.29
CA ARG A 453 18.47 1.85 7.79
C ARG A 453 17.17 1.63 8.56
N ALA A 454 17.07 2.14 9.79
CA ALA A 454 15.87 2.01 10.61
C ALA A 454 14.88 3.15 10.27
N PRO A 455 13.58 2.87 10.13
CA PRO A 455 12.61 3.87 9.73
C PRO A 455 12.27 4.85 10.85
N TRP A 456 11.86 6.05 10.45
CA TRP A 456 11.14 6.97 11.33
C TRP A 456 9.82 6.35 11.79
N VAL A 457 9.52 6.54 13.07
CA VAL A 457 8.26 6.18 13.71
C VAL A 457 7.73 7.43 14.39
N ALA A 458 6.45 7.74 14.17
CA ALA A 458 5.79 8.89 14.77
C ALA A 458 4.79 8.43 15.82
N THR A 459 4.84 9.00 17.03
CA THR A 459 3.79 8.79 18.05
C THR A 459 2.49 9.45 17.60
N ALA A 460 1.34 8.97 18.08
CA ALA A 460 0.07 9.66 17.82
C ALA A 460 0.12 11.09 18.42
N PRO A 461 -0.39 12.12 17.72
CA PRO A 461 -0.53 13.45 18.32
C PRO A 461 -1.54 13.38 19.47
N ASN A 462 -1.09 13.72 20.67
CA ASN A 462 -1.88 13.64 21.89
C ASN A 462 -2.00 15.02 22.54
N ALA A 463 -3.07 15.23 23.32
CA ALA A 463 -3.21 16.42 24.13
C ALA A 463 -2.01 16.56 25.08
N ALA A 464 -1.43 17.75 25.14
CA ALA A 464 -0.29 18.06 25.97
C ALA A 464 -0.64 19.15 26.98
N ARG A 465 -0.14 19.01 28.21
CA ARG A 465 -0.26 20.04 29.26
C ARG A 465 0.96 20.96 29.28
N THR A 466 2.11 20.41 28.90
CA THR A 466 3.38 21.11 28.76
C THR A 466 3.79 21.12 27.29
N ASN A 467 4.83 21.88 26.96
CA ASN A 467 5.42 21.87 25.63
C ASN A 467 6.66 20.94 25.60
N PRO A 468 6.55 19.68 25.16
CA PRO A 468 7.69 18.78 25.09
C PRO A 468 8.70 19.13 23.98
N ALA A 469 8.37 20.05 23.08
CA ALA A 469 9.32 20.59 22.11
C ALA A 469 10.15 21.75 22.66
N ALA A 470 9.78 22.32 23.82
CA ALA A 470 10.56 23.38 24.45
C ALA A 470 11.90 22.86 24.97
N THR A 471 12.92 23.70 24.88
CA THR A 471 14.24 23.51 25.48
C THR A 471 14.45 24.48 26.63
N GLU A 472 15.52 24.26 27.42
CA GLU A 472 15.94 25.20 28.47
C GLU A 472 16.28 26.60 27.95
N CYS A 473 16.57 26.71 26.65
CA CYS A 473 16.95 27.96 25.98
C CYS A 473 15.74 28.79 25.53
N ASP A 474 14.74 28.16 24.92
CA ASP A 474 13.54 28.85 24.42
C ASP A 474 12.43 28.96 25.47
N ARG A 475 12.31 27.97 26.35
CA ARG A 475 11.27 27.89 27.41
C ARG A 475 9.88 28.23 26.91
N ALA A 476 9.54 27.83 25.69
CA ALA A 476 8.28 28.18 25.06
C ALA A 476 7.11 27.50 25.78
N ASP A 477 6.35 28.28 26.56
CA ASP A 477 5.18 27.80 27.29
C ASP A 477 3.88 28.19 26.56
N PHE A 478 3.38 27.29 25.73
CA PHE A 478 2.12 27.48 25.00
C PHE A 478 0.92 27.62 25.95
N ALA A 479 0.85 26.78 26.98
CA ALA A 479 -0.28 26.74 27.90
C ALA A 479 -0.31 28.00 28.77
N GLY A 480 0.83 28.40 29.34
CA GLY A 480 0.97 29.63 30.11
C GLY A 480 0.71 30.89 29.28
N ALA A 481 0.99 30.85 27.97
CA ALA A 481 0.65 31.92 27.04
C ALA A 481 -0.82 31.92 26.58
N GLY A 482 -1.64 30.98 27.06
CA GLY A 482 -3.07 30.90 26.78
C GLY A 482 -3.44 30.24 25.45
N ALA A 483 -2.56 29.39 24.90
CA ALA A 483 -2.90 28.54 23.76
C ALA A 483 -3.94 27.47 24.16
N LYS A 484 -4.84 27.15 23.23
CA LYS A 484 -5.81 26.06 23.29
C LYS A 484 -5.42 24.95 22.34
N ASP A 485 -6.11 23.81 22.45
CA ASP A 485 -5.91 22.63 21.59
C ASP A 485 -4.45 22.20 21.50
N LEU A 486 -3.73 22.35 22.62
CA LEU A 486 -2.32 22.04 22.71
C LEU A 486 -2.12 20.54 22.52
N ARG A 487 -1.45 20.17 21.43
CA ARG A 487 -1.13 18.79 21.09
C ARG A 487 0.34 18.66 20.78
N ALA A 488 0.92 17.50 21.07
CA ALA A 488 2.30 17.23 20.76
C ALA A 488 2.51 15.80 20.28
N ARG A 489 3.62 15.58 19.55
CA ARG A 489 4.09 14.26 19.14
C ARG A 489 5.60 14.23 19.02
N SER A 490 6.15 13.02 18.93
CA SER A 490 7.56 12.79 18.65
C SER A 490 7.73 11.90 17.42
N LEU A 491 8.76 12.19 16.63
CA LEU A 491 9.24 11.36 15.53
C LEU A 491 10.63 10.87 15.88
N VAL A 492 10.79 9.55 15.98
CA VAL A 492 12.00 8.88 16.50
C VAL A 492 12.35 7.67 15.64
N VAL A 493 13.54 7.09 15.84
CA VAL A 493 14.01 5.93 15.09
C VAL A 493 14.34 4.77 16.04
N PRO A 494 13.31 4.11 16.62
CA PRO A 494 13.50 3.20 17.75
C PRO A 494 14.26 1.92 17.36
N ALA A 495 14.18 1.48 16.11
CA ALA A 495 14.90 0.31 15.62
C ALA A 495 16.41 0.56 15.36
N ALA A 496 16.90 1.80 15.49
CA ALA A 496 18.32 2.12 15.35
C ALA A 496 19.06 1.96 16.70
N THR A 497 19.46 0.73 17.03
CA THR A 497 20.10 0.40 18.32
C THR A 497 21.45 1.10 18.58
N LYS A 498 22.10 1.63 17.53
CA LYS A 498 23.39 2.36 17.63
C LYS A 498 23.24 3.88 17.58
N LEU A 499 22.02 4.38 17.52
CA LEU A 499 21.72 5.81 17.46
C LEU A 499 21.58 6.36 18.87
N ALA A 500 22.03 7.60 19.09
CA ALA A 500 21.86 8.25 20.38
C ALA A 500 20.37 8.35 20.73
N THR A 501 20.00 8.05 21.98
CA THR A 501 18.61 8.06 22.45
C THR A 501 17.93 9.42 22.34
N ILE A 502 18.73 10.49 22.33
CA ILE A 502 18.28 11.87 22.14
C ILE A 502 17.95 12.21 20.67
N PHE A 503 18.35 11.37 19.72
CA PHE A 503 18.09 11.65 18.31
C PHE A 503 16.60 11.54 18.00
N GLY A 504 16.06 12.61 17.44
CA GLY A 504 14.67 12.64 17.02
C GLY A 504 14.13 14.05 16.93
N MET A 505 12.82 14.12 16.73
CA MET A 505 12.09 15.36 16.61
C MET A 505 10.90 15.36 17.54
N THR A 506 10.62 16.49 18.16
CA THR A 506 9.38 16.73 18.88
C THR A 506 8.69 17.94 18.28
N GLU A 507 7.38 17.81 18.06
CA GLU A 507 6.53 18.87 17.52
C GLU A 507 5.39 19.14 18.48
N THR A 508 5.15 20.41 18.76
CA THR A 508 4.03 20.91 19.58
C THR A 508 3.26 21.93 18.76
N VAL A 509 1.93 21.81 18.74
CA VAL A 509 1.03 22.73 18.03
C VAL A 509 -0.02 23.25 19.00
N GLY A 510 -0.28 24.55 18.97
CA GLY A 510 -1.33 25.20 19.76
C GLY A 510 -2.01 26.35 19.03
N SER A 511 -3.26 26.61 19.40
CA SER A 511 -4.13 27.65 18.83
C SER A 511 -4.29 28.83 19.78
N PHE A 512 -4.04 30.05 19.31
CA PHE A 512 -4.21 31.26 20.11
C PHE A 512 -5.54 31.95 19.80
N GLY A 513 -6.07 32.71 20.77
CA GLY A 513 -7.34 33.43 20.59
C GLY A 513 -7.31 34.54 19.51
N SER A 514 -6.14 34.97 19.05
CA SER A 514 -5.99 35.92 17.95
C SER A 514 -4.60 35.81 17.32
N VAL A 515 -4.48 36.33 16.09
CA VAL A 515 -3.17 36.45 15.41
C VAL A 515 -2.21 37.27 16.26
N GLY A 516 -2.66 38.39 16.86
CA GLY A 516 -1.83 39.22 17.73
C GLY A 516 -1.27 38.45 18.93
N LYS A 517 -2.06 37.58 19.58
CA LYS A 517 -1.57 36.74 20.69
C LYS A 517 -0.52 35.73 20.23
N ALA A 518 -0.75 35.06 19.10
CA ALA A 518 0.24 34.16 18.51
C ALA A 518 1.56 34.89 18.15
N GLU A 519 1.46 36.13 17.67
CA GLU A 519 2.61 36.97 17.36
C GLU A 519 3.37 37.40 18.62
N SER A 520 2.67 37.84 19.66
CA SER A 520 3.27 38.16 20.96
C SER A 520 3.97 36.96 21.57
N PHE A 521 3.41 35.76 21.44
CA PHE A 521 4.05 34.52 21.88
C PHE A 521 5.40 34.29 21.17
N LEU A 522 5.43 34.36 19.84
CA LEU A 522 6.68 34.21 19.09
C LEU A 522 7.75 35.26 19.48
N THR A 523 7.35 36.52 19.65
CA THR A 523 8.25 37.60 20.07
C THR A 523 8.77 37.39 21.49
N GLY A 524 7.93 36.87 22.39
CA GLY A 524 8.32 36.49 23.75
C GLY A 524 9.39 35.41 23.75
N VAL A 525 9.18 34.33 23.00
CA VAL A 525 10.16 33.24 22.85
C VAL A 525 11.47 33.76 22.25
N ASP A 526 11.42 34.57 21.18
CA ASP A 526 12.64 35.15 20.59
C ASP A 526 13.43 35.99 21.61
N SER A 527 12.73 36.74 22.46
CA SER A 527 13.36 37.55 23.50
C SER A 527 14.05 36.69 24.56
N VAL A 528 13.48 35.52 24.89
CA VAL A 528 14.08 34.55 25.82
C VAL A 528 15.32 33.93 25.19
N VAL A 529 15.24 33.44 23.95
CA VAL A 529 16.37 32.83 23.24
C VAL A 529 17.53 33.82 23.10
N ARG A 530 17.29 35.08 22.76
CA ARG A 530 18.35 36.12 22.67
C ARG A 530 19.11 36.37 23.99
N ARG A 531 18.58 35.92 25.13
CA ARG A 531 19.24 36.03 26.44
C ARG A 531 19.83 34.70 26.92
N CYS A 532 19.71 33.65 26.12
CA CYS A 532 20.09 32.29 26.48
C CYS A 532 21.60 32.12 26.68
N ASP A 533 22.43 32.83 25.90
CA ASP A 533 23.92 32.83 26.02
C ASP A 533 24.44 33.26 27.39
N ARG A 534 23.59 33.81 28.26
CA ARG A 534 23.95 34.19 29.64
C ARG A 534 23.96 32.99 30.59
N GLN A 535 23.67 31.78 30.12
CA GLN A 535 23.72 30.53 30.89
C GLN A 535 25.03 29.77 30.60
N LEU A 536 25.68 29.23 31.63
CA LEU A 536 27.07 28.71 31.57
C LEU A 536 27.31 27.58 30.56
N SER A 537 26.27 26.91 30.05
CA SER A 537 26.39 25.75 29.17
C SER A 537 25.60 25.83 27.86
N LEU A 538 24.88 26.93 27.61
CA LEU A 538 24.05 27.10 26.40
C LEU A 538 24.57 28.25 25.54
N SER A 539 24.63 28.04 24.23
CA SER A 539 24.94 29.07 23.23
C SER A 539 23.99 29.02 22.05
N VAL A 540 23.59 30.18 21.53
CA VAL A 540 22.78 30.35 20.33
C VAL A 540 23.72 30.60 19.15
N GLU A 541 23.94 29.55 18.36
CA GLU A 541 24.84 29.58 17.20
C GLU A 541 24.21 30.31 16.00
N SER A 542 22.89 30.22 15.85
CA SER A 542 22.18 30.93 14.80
C SER A 542 20.75 31.29 15.18
N ASN A 543 20.24 32.37 14.57
CA ASN A 543 18.88 32.84 14.72
C ASN A 543 18.42 33.47 13.40
N VAL A 544 17.64 32.73 12.63
CA VAL A 544 17.26 33.08 11.25
C VAL A 544 15.74 33.21 11.13
N PRO A 545 15.21 34.36 10.67
CA PRO A 545 13.81 34.47 10.33
C PRO A 545 13.49 33.68 9.06
N ILE A 546 12.35 33.00 9.05
CA ILE A 546 11.86 32.26 7.87
C ILE A 546 10.50 32.79 7.43
N ARG A 547 10.29 32.81 6.12
CA ARG A 547 8.98 33.07 5.51
C ARG A 547 8.37 31.73 5.11
N VAL A 548 7.11 31.54 5.50
CA VAL A 548 6.33 30.38 5.09
C VAL A 548 5.05 30.87 4.42
N GLU A 549 4.47 30.05 3.55
CA GLU A 549 3.23 30.41 2.88
C GLU A 549 2.14 30.74 3.93
N ARG A 550 1.58 31.95 3.85
CA ARG A 550 0.56 32.47 4.80
C ARG A 550 1.02 32.55 6.27
N GLY A 551 2.32 32.68 6.51
CA GLY A 551 2.84 32.76 7.87
C GLY A 551 4.26 33.30 7.99
N ARG A 552 4.78 33.22 9.21
CA ARG A 552 6.16 33.62 9.54
C ARG A 552 6.71 32.72 10.63
N GLY A 553 8.02 32.57 10.69
CA GLY A 553 8.67 31.81 11.74
C GLY A 553 10.11 32.24 11.97
N ARG A 554 10.76 31.54 12.90
CA ARG A 554 12.20 31.66 13.15
C ARG A 554 12.79 30.28 13.41
N ILE A 555 14.03 30.10 13.00
CA ILE A 555 14.87 28.94 13.27
C ILE A 555 16.01 29.39 14.17
N TYR A 556 16.29 28.58 15.18
CA TYR A 556 17.38 28.73 16.11
C TYR A 556 18.24 27.47 16.06
N GLU A 557 19.56 27.66 16.13
CA GLU A 557 20.50 26.58 16.41
C GLU A 557 21.12 26.87 17.78
N VAL A 558 20.93 25.94 18.72
CA VAL A 558 21.36 26.06 20.10
C VAL A 558 22.29 24.92 20.43
N ALA A 559 23.48 25.22 20.94
CA ALA A 559 24.43 24.25 21.45
C ALA A 559 24.37 24.17 22.98
N LEU A 560 24.35 22.95 23.52
CA LEU A 560 24.44 22.63 24.94
C LEU A 560 25.76 21.90 25.20
N ALA A 561 26.70 22.55 25.87
CA ALA A 561 27.94 21.92 26.31
C ALA A 561 27.67 21.00 27.50
N LEU A 562 27.84 19.69 27.31
CA LEU A 562 27.82 18.70 28.40
C LEU A 562 29.19 18.54 29.06
N SER A 563 30.25 18.78 28.31
CA SER A 563 31.65 18.77 28.76
C SER A 563 32.51 19.63 27.83
N LYS A 564 33.83 19.67 28.05
CA LYS A 564 34.77 20.37 27.14
C LYS A 564 34.83 19.78 25.72
N THR A 565 34.35 18.55 25.54
CA THR A 565 34.46 17.81 24.26
C THR A 565 33.12 17.30 23.74
N GLN A 566 32.05 17.42 24.53
CA GLN A 566 30.74 16.91 24.18
C GLN A 566 29.70 18.03 24.18
N THR A 567 29.09 18.23 23.02
CA THR A 567 28.04 19.23 22.79
C THR A 567 26.83 18.54 22.17
N ILE A 568 25.64 18.90 22.64
CA ILE A 568 24.37 18.55 22.00
C ILE A 568 23.87 19.77 21.24
N THR A 569 23.51 19.59 19.98
CA THR A 569 22.85 20.64 19.20
C THR A 569 21.33 20.45 19.23
N PHE A 570 20.60 21.54 19.34
CA PHE A 570 19.16 21.61 19.15
C PHE A 570 18.87 22.56 17.98
N ARG A 571 18.20 22.06 16.94
CA ARG A 571 17.60 22.90 15.90
C ARG A 571 16.14 23.13 16.30
N ILE A 572 15.79 24.36 16.61
CA ILE A 572 14.48 24.74 17.12
C ILE A 572 13.83 25.65 16.09
N ALA A 573 12.58 25.42 15.77
CA ALA A 573 11.82 26.31 14.92
C ALA A 573 10.47 26.62 15.53
N LEU A 574 10.06 27.88 15.47
CA LEU A 574 8.68 28.26 15.76
C LEU A 574 8.08 28.91 14.52
N VAL A 575 6.88 28.47 14.13
CA VAL A 575 6.18 28.95 12.95
C VAL A 575 4.72 29.25 13.27
N ARG A 576 4.24 30.41 12.82
CA ARG A 576 2.84 30.84 12.93
C ARG A 576 2.15 30.79 11.58
N ILE A 577 0.99 30.14 11.54
CA ILE A 577 0.01 30.23 10.45
C ILE A 577 -1.31 30.71 11.04
N GLY A 578 -1.73 31.95 10.73
CA GLY A 578 -2.92 32.54 11.34
C GLY A 578 -2.81 32.61 12.87
N THR A 579 -3.75 31.99 13.57
CA THR A 579 -3.79 31.85 15.04
C THR A 579 -3.00 30.64 15.55
N MET A 580 -2.59 29.73 14.67
CA MET A 580 -1.88 28.51 15.02
C MET A 580 -0.38 28.80 15.12
N VAL A 581 0.27 28.23 16.13
CA VAL A 581 1.73 28.18 16.24
C VAL A 581 2.15 26.73 16.38
N ALA A 582 3.21 26.36 15.67
CA ALA A 582 3.91 25.10 15.85
C ALA A 582 5.35 25.36 16.27
N GLN A 583 5.84 24.57 17.21
CA GLN A 583 7.25 24.45 17.52
C GLN A 583 7.74 23.07 17.11
N VAL A 584 8.86 23.04 16.38
CA VAL A 584 9.56 21.83 15.97
C VAL A 584 10.96 21.89 16.55
N THR A 585 11.34 20.88 17.33
CA THR A 585 12.70 20.75 17.87
C THR A 585 13.30 19.46 17.37
N PHE A 586 14.43 19.55 16.68
CA PHE A 586 15.20 18.43 16.15
C PHE A 586 16.55 18.36 16.86
N THR A 587 16.88 17.18 17.37
CA THR A 587 18.16 16.90 18.01
C THR A 587 18.95 15.95 17.10
N PRO A 588 19.91 16.48 16.32
CA PRO A 588 20.72 15.67 15.43
C PRO A 588 21.79 14.85 16.17
N THR A 589 22.54 14.07 15.40
CA THR A 589 23.85 13.54 15.80
C THR A 589 24.90 14.00 14.79
N ALA A 590 26.18 13.87 15.12
CA ALA A 590 27.28 14.24 14.20
C ALA A 590 27.20 13.54 12.82
N ARG A 591 26.57 12.36 12.75
CA ARG A 591 26.41 11.60 11.51
C ARG A 591 25.10 11.87 10.77
N PHE A 592 24.05 12.26 11.50
CA PHE A 592 22.71 12.43 10.98
C PHE A 592 22.20 13.80 11.41
N ASP A 593 22.49 14.80 10.58
CA ASP A 593 22.07 16.18 10.77
C ASP A 593 21.58 16.75 9.43
N LEU A 594 20.73 17.76 9.53
CA LEU A 594 20.23 18.52 8.40
C LEU A 594 21.06 19.79 8.24
N THR A 595 21.40 20.10 7.00
CA THR A 595 21.89 21.45 6.68
C THR A 595 20.80 22.48 6.97
N ALA A 596 21.20 23.76 7.14
CA ALA A 596 20.23 24.83 7.38
C ALA A 596 19.11 24.89 6.31
N PRO A 597 19.39 24.77 4.99
CA PRO A 597 18.35 24.73 3.96
C PRO A 597 17.43 23.50 4.06
N GLU A 598 17.95 22.33 4.44
CA GLU A 598 17.14 21.12 4.59
C GLU A 598 16.21 21.20 5.81
N TYR A 599 16.71 21.78 6.91
CA TYR A 599 15.89 22.03 8.08
C TYR A 599 14.83 23.10 7.77
N GLU A 600 15.17 24.19 7.09
CA GLU A 600 14.17 25.18 6.63
C GLU A 600 13.09 24.53 5.76
N ALA A 601 13.46 23.69 4.79
CA ALA A 601 12.50 22.97 3.95
C ALA A 601 11.59 22.05 4.78
N LEU A 602 12.09 21.45 5.86
CA LEU A 602 11.28 20.70 6.81
C LEU A 602 10.30 21.57 7.57
N ILE A 603 10.72 22.76 8.02
CA ILE A 603 9.83 23.69 8.72
C ILE A 603 8.76 24.25 7.77
N GLN A 604 9.08 24.47 6.50
CA GLN A 604 8.09 24.80 5.48
C GLN A 604 7.02 23.70 5.35
N ARG A 605 7.41 22.41 5.40
CA ARG A 605 6.44 21.30 5.45
C ARG A 605 5.60 21.30 6.73
N ALA A 606 6.20 21.55 7.90
CA ALA A 606 5.45 21.69 9.15
C ALA A 606 4.40 22.80 9.05
N ALA A 607 4.80 23.97 8.54
CA ALA A 607 3.89 25.09 8.32
C ALA A 607 2.71 24.73 7.40
N LEU A 608 2.98 23.99 6.31
CA LEU A 608 1.94 23.48 5.42
C LEU A 608 1.00 22.50 6.15
N ARG A 609 1.52 21.60 6.99
CA ARG A 609 0.68 20.68 7.80
C ARG A 609 -0.18 21.43 8.80
N VAL A 610 0.36 22.42 9.48
CA VAL A 610 -0.36 23.27 10.44
C VAL A 610 -1.49 24.05 9.76
N SER A 611 -1.29 24.48 8.51
CA SER A 611 -2.35 25.16 7.73
C SER A 611 -3.58 24.28 7.41
N GLN A 612 -3.47 22.97 7.62
CA GLN A 612 -4.55 22.00 7.42
C GLN A 612 -5.37 21.75 8.68
N HIS A 613 -5.02 22.41 9.79
CA HIS A 613 -5.65 22.20 11.09
C HIS A 613 -7.06 22.80 11.17
#